data_AF-A0A0M8WA77-F1
#
_entry.id   AF-A0A0M8WA77-F1
#
_cell.length_a   1.000
_cell.length_b   1.000
_cell.length_c   1.000
_cell.angle_alpha   90.00
_cell.angle_beta   90.00
_cell.angle_gamma   90.00
#
_symmetry.space_group_name_H-M   'P 1'
#
loop_
_entity.id
_entity.type
_entity.pdbx_description
1 polymer ?
#
loop_
_entity_poly.entity_id
_entity_poly.type
_entity_poly.pdbx_seq_one_letter_code
_entity_poly.pdbx_strand_id
1 'polypeptide(L)'
;MSFRPASEVGFTTKSTRFVAPGSVTNGEFGLFEWRMGPRQPGARPHAFRNDSDADVRMLILFSPGIARENFFLEVGAAKDLSPEDLKAFYERHDQYNL
;
A
#
# COMPACT_ATOMS: atom_id res chain seq x y z
N MET A 1 -1.88 19.47 -7.71
CA MET A 1 -0.65 18.66 -7.65
C MET A 1 -0.24 18.32 -9.08
N SER A 2 1.05 18.41 -9.43
CA SER A 2 1.53 18.10 -10.79
C SER A 2 1.96 16.63 -10.85
N PHE A 3 1.40 15.89 -11.81
CA PHE A 3 1.70 14.48 -12.08
C PHE A 3 3.15 14.31 -12.55
N ARG A 4 3.83 13.26 -12.07
CA ARG A 4 5.15 12.84 -12.55
C ARG A 4 5.07 11.39 -13.05
N PRO A 5 5.48 11.09 -14.29
CA PRO A 5 5.53 9.73 -14.81
C PRO A 5 6.39 8.81 -13.94
N ALA A 6 6.01 7.53 -13.81
CA ALA A 6 6.71 6.55 -12.99
C ALA A 6 8.20 6.36 -13.37
N SER A 7 8.56 6.67 -14.62
CA SER A 7 9.94 6.67 -15.13
C SER A 7 10.80 7.83 -14.63
N GLU A 8 10.19 8.90 -14.12
CA GLU A 8 10.87 10.12 -13.62
C GLU A 8 11.03 10.12 -12.10
N VAL A 9 10.64 9.03 -11.45
CA VAL A 9 10.66 8.87 -10.01
C VAL A 9 11.96 8.18 -9.58
N GLY A 10 12.94 8.96 -9.14
CA GLY A 10 14.17 8.42 -8.55
C GLY A 10 13.88 7.72 -7.22
N PHE A 11 14.14 6.41 -7.15
CA PHE A 11 13.94 5.62 -5.94
C PHE A 11 15.19 5.70 -5.05
N THR A 12 15.10 6.46 -3.95
CA THR A 12 16.13 6.43 -2.90
C THR A 12 15.51 5.82 -1.65
N THR A 13 16.04 4.70 -1.17
CA THR A 13 15.55 4.09 0.08
C THR A 13 16.17 4.83 1.26
N LYS A 14 15.35 5.19 2.27
CA LYS A 14 15.85 5.43 3.62
C LYS A 14 15.24 4.38 4.56
N SER A 15 16.11 3.92 5.47
CA SER A 15 16.06 2.73 6.34
C SER A 15 14.70 2.07 6.61
N THR A 16 14.60 0.80 6.22
CA THR A 16 13.65 -0.17 6.80
C THR A 16 14.17 -0.60 8.18
N ARG A 17 13.29 -0.68 9.18
CA ARG A 17 13.59 -1.23 10.51
C ARG A 17 12.59 -2.32 10.84
N PHE A 18 13.05 -3.48 11.29
CA PHE A 18 12.16 -4.48 11.88
C PHE A 18 11.69 -4.01 13.26
N VAL A 19 10.37 -3.92 13.43
CA VAL A 19 9.72 -3.69 14.73
C VAL A 19 9.51 -5.03 15.43
N ALA A 20 9.10 -6.06 14.68
CA ALA A 20 9.01 -7.44 15.14
C ALA A 20 9.45 -8.37 14.00
N PRO A 21 10.69 -8.88 13.99
CA PRO A 21 11.09 -9.92 13.04
C PRO A 21 10.32 -11.22 13.31
N GLY A 22 10.18 -12.07 12.28
CA GLY A 22 9.49 -13.36 12.44
C GLY A 22 10.04 -14.23 13.57
N SER A 23 11.33 -14.10 13.90
CA SER A 23 11.97 -14.83 15.00
C SER A 23 11.40 -14.50 16.39
N VAL A 24 10.82 -13.31 16.59
CA VAL A 24 10.21 -12.92 17.88
C VAL A 24 8.69 -13.12 17.90
N THR A 25 8.09 -13.49 16.77
CA THR A 25 6.65 -13.77 16.62
C THR A 25 6.39 -15.26 16.34
N ASN A 26 7.39 -16.12 16.57
CA ASN A 26 7.31 -17.55 16.25
C ASN A 26 6.93 -17.84 14.78
N GLY A 27 7.33 -16.95 13.87
CA GLY A 27 7.04 -17.04 12.43
C GLY A 27 5.63 -16.59 12.04
N GLU A 28 4.78 -16.15 12.97
CA GLU A 28 3.39 -15.79 12.66
C GLU A 28 3.28 -14.56 11.76
N PHE A 29 4.12 -13.55 11.99
CA PHE A 29 4.17 -12.35 11.13
C PHE A 29 5.50 -11.59 11.29
N GLY A 30 5.88 -10.82 10.27
CA GLY A 30 6.94 -9.82 10.36
C GLY A 30 6.35 -8.42 10.32
N LEU A 31 6.76 -7.56 11.26
CA LEU A 31 6.41 -6.14 11.25
C LEU A 31 7.66 -5.30 11.02
N PHE A 32 7.62 -4.45 10.01
CA PHE A 32 8.67 -3.48 9.73
C PHE A 32 8.10 -2.08 9.59
N GLU A 33 8.90 -1.10 9.97
CA GLU A 33 8.66 0.31 9.72
C GLU A 33 9.51 0.73 8.53
N TRP A 34 8.87 1.39 7.56
CA TRP A 34 9.56 2.08 6.49
C TRP A 34 9.45 3.58 6.70
N ARG A 35 10.58 4.20 7.05
CA ARG A 35 10.63 5.65 7.26
C ARG A 35 10.82 6.40 5.95
N MET A 36 9.76 7.06 5.49
CA MET A 36 9.78 7.94 4.32
C MET A 36 10.15 9.38 4.71
N GLY A 37 11.03 9.99 3.93
CA GLY A 37 11.34 11.42 4.04
C GLY A 37 10.28 12.31 3.36
N PRO A 38 10.29 13.63 3.59
CA PRO A 38 9.39 14.55 2.89
C PRO A 38 9.50 14.44 1.37
N ARG A 39 8.36 14.40 0.67
CA ARG A 39 8.25 14.27 -0.80
C ARG A 39 8.94 13.03 -1.38
N GLN A 40 9.19 12.00 -0.57
CA GLN A 40 9.64 10.74 -1.14
C GLN A 40 8.51 10.09 -1.94
N PRO A 41 8.86 9.47 -3.08
CA PRO A 41 7.88 8.71 -3.83
C PRO A 41 7.39 7.51 -3.01
N GLY A 42 6.13 7.15 -3.20
CA GLY A 42 5.53 5.99 -2.58
C GLY A 42 6.19 4.67 -3.02
N ALA A 43 5.68 3.56 -2.49
CA ALA A 43 6.15 2.23 -2.84
C ALA A 43 6.05 1.97 -4.36
N ARG A 44 6.97 1.18 -4.90
CA ARG A 44 6.83 0.64 -6.27
C ARG A 44 5.56 -0.22 -6.35
N PRO A 45 4.96 -0.39 -7.54
CA PRO A 45 3.86 -1.34 -7.71
C PRO A 45 4.25 -2.71 -7.14
N HIS A 46 3.37 -3.26 -6.30
CA HIS A 46 3.56 -4.54 -5.64
C HIS A 46 2.18 -5.18 -5.42
N ALA A 47 2.17 -6.51 -5.30
CA ALA A 47 0.95 -7.27 -5.08
C ALA A 47 1.21 -8.35 -4.03
N PHE A 48 0.15 -8.73 -3.32
CA PHE A 48 0.15 -9.84 -2.38
C PHE A 48 -0.87 -10.87 -2.87
N ARG A 49 -0.51 -12.15 -2.75
CA ARG A 49 -1.37 -13.27 -3.11
C ARG A 49 -1.24 -14.35 -2.04
N ASN A 50 -2.36 -14.96 -1.68
CA ASN A 50 -2.36 -16.21 -0.93
C ASN A 50 -2.31 -17.38 -1.92
N ASP A 51 -1.20 -18.12 -1.95
CA ASP A 51 -1.02 -19.30 -2.79
C ASP A 51 -1.34 -20.62 -2.05
N SER A 52 -1.76 -20.54 -0.79
CA SER A 52 -2.14 -21.71 0.01
C SER A 52 -3.64 -21.99 -0.05
N ASP A 53 -4.03 -23.22 0.29
CA ASP A 53 -5.43 -23.64 0.42
C ASP A 53 -6.05 -23.25 1.78
N ALA A 54 -5.33 -22.50 2.62
CA ALA A 54 -5.77 -22.10 3.95
C ALA A 54 -6.03 -20.59 4.02
N ASP A 55 -6.90 -20.18 4.94
CA ASP A 55 -7.13 -18.76 5.23
C ASP A 55 -5.85 -18.11 5.77
N VAL A 56 -5.49 -16.96 5.21
CA VAL A 56 -4.39 -16.12 5.69
C VAL A 56 -4.92 -14.80 6.22
N ARG A 57 -4.28 -14.28 7.25
CA ARG A 57 -4.53 -12.93 7.76
C ARG A 57 -3.37 -12.04 7.37
N MET A 58 -3.69 -10.93 6.70
CA MET A 58 -2.73 -9.90 6.34
C MET A 58 -3.06 -8.62 7.10
N LEU A 59 -2.06 -8.08 7.80
CA LEU A 59 -2.16 -6.80 8.49
C LEU A 59 -1.33 -5.77 7.73
N ILE A 60 -1.96 -4.68 7.30
CA ILE A 60 -1.29 -3.47 6.83
C ILE A 60 -1.58 -2.34 7.81
N LEU A 61 -0.55 -1.60 8.21
CA LEU A 61 -0.67 -0.40 9.04
C LEU A 61 -0.19 0.82 8.25
N PHE A 62 -1.00 1.88 8.24
CA PHE A 62 -0.64 3.18 7.68
C PHE A 62 -0.40 4.19 8.81
N SER A 63 0.70 4.94 8.74
CA SER A 63 0.98 6.03 9.67
C SER A 63 1.65 7.21 8.93
N PRO A 64 1.01 8.39 8.87
CA PRO A 64 -0.34 8.69 9.39
C PRO A 64 -1.45 7.96 8.62
N GLY A 65 -2.50 7.51 9.32
CA GLY A 65 -3.54 6.65 8.76
C GLY A 65 -4.57 7.33 7.84
N ILE A 66 -4.82 8.63 8.04
CA ILE A 66 -5.94 9.36 7.42
C ILE A 66 -5.95 9.35 5.89
N ALA A 67 -4.77 9.23 5.25
CA ALA A 67 -4.66 9.23 3.80
C ALA A 67 -5.19 7.95 3.14
N ARG A 68 -5.34 6.85 3.90
CA ARG A 68 -5.72 5.54 3.34
C ARG A 68 -6.98 4.92 3.93
N GLU A 69 -7.48 5.47 5.03
CA GLU A 69 -8.70 4.98 5.67
C GLU A 69 -9.91 4.99 4.73
N ASN A 70 -10.18 6.10 4.05
CA ASN A 70 -11.33 6.22 3.15
C ASN A 70 -11.28 5.21 1.98
N PHE A 71 -10.08 4.91 1.45
CA PHE A 71 -9.93 3.91 0.40
C PHE A 71 -10.47 2.56 0.86
N PHE A 72 -10.08 2.08 2.04
CA PHE A 72 -10.51 0.77 2.55
C PHE A 72 -11.98 0.74 2.96
N LEU A 73 -12.55 1.88 3.37
CA LEU A 73 -13.98 1.99 3.66
C LEU A 73 -14.84 1.91 2.39
N GLU A 74 -14.35 2.46 1.27
CA GLU A 74 -15.15 2.65 0.05
C GLU A 74 -14.89 1.59 -1.03
N VAL A 75 -13.70 0.97 -1.08
CA VAL A 75 -13.27 0.08 -2.17
C VAL A 75 -14.18 -1.13 -2.38
N GLY A 76 -14.90 -1.57 -1.34
CA GLY A 76 -15.89 -2.64 -1.45
C GLY A 76 -17.03 -2.28 -2.42
N ALA A 77 -17.52 -1.05 -2.36
CA ALA A 77 -18.57 -0.53 -3.24
C ALA A 77 -18.03 -0.12 -4.63
N ALA A 78 -16.73 0.16 -4.74
CA ALA A 78 -16.10 0.53 -6.00
C ALA A 78 -16.16 -0.58 -7.07
N LYS A 79 -16.38 -1.83 -6.68
CA LYS A 79 -16.44 -3.00 -7.59
C LYS A 79 -17.55 -2.91 -8.63
N ASP A 80 -18.60 -2.16 -8.35
CA ASP A 80 -19.78 -2.03 -9.21
C ASP A 80 -19.75 -0.76 -10.09
N LEU A 81 -18.65 0.02 -10.03
CA LEU A 81 -18.48 1.25 -10.79
C LEU A 81 -18.17 1.00 -12.27
N SER A 82 -18.55 1.96 -13.13
CA SER A 82 -18.09 2.01 -14.52
C SER A 82 -16.55 2.12 -14.58
N PRO A 83 -15.89 1.73 -15.68
CA PRO A 83 -14.44 1.91 -15.83
C PRO A 83 -13.96 3.35 -15.60
N GLU A 84 -14.72 4.33 -16.10
CA GLU A 84 -14.44 5.75 -15.90
C GLU A 84 -14.53 6.15 -14.41
N ASP A 85 -15.61 5.73 -13.72
CA ASP A 85 -15.82 6.04 -12.32
C ASP A 85 -14.83 5.32 -11.39
N LEU A 86 -14.45 4.09 -11.77
CA LEU A 86 -13.45 3.29 -11.07
C LEU A 86 -12.07 3.93 -11.18
N LYS A 87 -11.71 4.44 -12.36
CA LYS A 87 -10.48 5.23 -12.54
C LYS A 87 -10.51 6.48 -11.66
N ALA A 88 -11.61 7.24 -11.70
CA ALA A 88 -11.76 8.43 -10.86
C ALA A 88 -11.71 8.09 -9.37
N PHE A 89 -12.25 6.94 -8.96
CA PHE A 89 -12.15 6.43 -7.59
C PHE A 89 -10.69 6.20 -7.17
N TYR A 90 -9.92 5.46 -7.96
CA TYR A 90 -8.52 5.19 -7.64
C TYR A 90 -7.66 6.46 -7.63
N GLU A 91 -7.91 7.41 -8.54
CA GLU A 91 -7.22 8.70 -8.57
C GLU A 91 -7.47 9.53 -7.30
N ARG A 92 -8.71 9.56 -6.79
CA ARG A 92 -9.05 10.28 -5.53
C ARG A 92 -8.38 9.68 -4.30
N HIS A 93 -8.04 8.40 -4.34
CA HIS A 93 -7.42 7.66 -3.23
C HIS A 93 -5.90 7.49 -3.38
N ASP A 94 -5.27 8.23 -4.31
CA ASP A 94 -3.83 8.12 -4.60
C ASP A 94 -3.42 6.65 -4.87
N GLN A 95 -4.30 5.90 -5.53
CA GLN A 95 -4.12 4.49 -5.85
C GLN A 95 -3.86 4.36 -7.35
N TYR A 96 -2.77 3.67 -7.71
CA TYR A 96 -2.44 3.35 -9.08
C TYR A 96 -2.51 1.84 -9.29
N ASN A 97 -3.29 1.42 -10.27
CA ASN A 97 -3.38 0.02 -10.70
C ASN A 97 -2.72 -0.10 -12.07
N LEU A 98 -1.87 -1.12 -12.23
CA LEU A 98 -1.21 -1.47 -13.50
C LEU A 98 -2.14 -2.27 -14.41
#